data_AF-A0A447JFE5-F1
#
_entry.id   AF-A0A447JFE5-F1
#
_cell.length_a   1.000
_cell.length_b   1.000
_cell.length_c   1.000
_cell.angle_alpha   90.00
_cell.angle_beta   90.00
_cell.angle_gamma   90.00
#
_symmetry.space_group_name_H-M   'P 1'
#
loop_
_entity.id
_entity.type
_entity.pdbx_description
1 polymer ?
#
loop_
_entity_poly.entity_id
_entity_poly.type
_entity_poly.pdbx_seq_one_letter_code
_entity_poly.pdbx_strand_id
1 'polypeptide(L)'
;MSGWIIEHLNTPDYEGWRWLFAIEGIPTVFLGILTFYLLPDSPEKAKWLTPQQISALVNKLRTDNETAAALNKNTNSSFLSVIKNPVLLQLSFAYMLIQAAALAANYWLPGLVKGFSADFTDTDVGLIMSIPFIFAMFSMPWWGWHSDKKNERKWHAALPMFLAGCGFLMIALVPSMSLRMLGLTFYGVGILSYYGPYWALPSALLSPSGLAISIAFINSCSSLGGFLINKSLGFVSTHYGATGIFIVEAILCFAAVAVLALMKIDVKKEKSQQTNVVSRT
;
A
#
# COMPACT_ATOMS: atom_id res chain seq x y z
N MET A 1 3.82 -3.83 -20.99
CA MET A 1 4.36 -2.68 -21.77
C MET A 1 5.88 -2.68 -21.78
N SER A 2 6.54 -2.68 -20.62
CA SER A 2 8.01 -2.58 -20.52
C SER A 2 8.77 -3.75 -21.18
N GLY A 3 8.29 -4.99 -21.08
CA GLY A 3 8.90 -6.15 -21.77
C GLY A 3 8.88 -6.05 -23.30
N TRP A 4 7.74 -5.61 -23.85
CA TRP A 4 7.58 -5.40 -25.30
C TRP A 4 8.57 -4.36 -25.85
N ILE A 5 8.77 -3.25 -25.11
CA ILE A 5 9.72 -2.18 -25.46
C ILE A 5 11.14 -2.74 -25.51
N ILE A 6 11.57 -3.49 -24.48
CA ILE A 6 12.93 -4.04 -24.40
C ILE A 6 13.17 -5.05 -25.53
N GLU A 7 12.17 -5.84 -25.89
CA GLU A 7 12.29 -6.88 -26.91
C GLU A 7 12.27 -6.31 -28.35
N HIS A 8 11.46 -5.30 -28.62
CA HIS A 8 11.20 -4.82 -29.99
C HIS A 8 11.93 -3.52 -30.37
N LEU A 9 12.45 -2.75 -29.41
CA LEU A 9 13.12 -1.47 -29.67
C LEU A 9 14.65 -1.54 -29.56
N ASN A 10 15.23 -2.74 -29.70
CA ASN A 10 16.68 -2.88 -29.86
C ASN A 10 17.10 -2.42 -31.26
N THR A 11 17.94 -1.38 -31.29
CA THR A 11 18.59 -0.89 -32.50
C THR A 11 20.11 -1.11 -32.38
N PRO A 12 20.86 -1.18 -33.48
CA PRO A 12 22.32 -1.38 -33.43
C PRO A 12 23.06 -0.38 -32.54
N ASP A 13 22.52 0.84 -32.37
CA ASP A 13 23.14 1.93 -31.62
C ASP A 13 22.54 2.12 -30.21
N TYR A 14 21.35 1.57 -29.94
CA TYR A 14 20.63 1.75 -28.67
C TYR A 14 19.90 0.49 -28.23
N GLU A 15 20.26 0.05 -27.03
CA GLU A 15 19.57 -0.98 -26.26
C GLU A 15 18.15 -0.55 -25.85
N GLY A 16 17.20 -1.48 -25.87
CA GLY A 16 15.79 -1.25 -25.59
C GLY A 16 15.49 -0.66 -24.21
N TRP A 17 16.37 -0.85 -23.22
CA TRP A 17 16.24 -0.23 -21.90
C TRP A 17 16.35 1.30 -21.94
N ARG A 18 17.08 1.88 -22.93
CA ARG A 18 17.19 3.34 -23.10
C ARG A 18 15.87 3.91 -23.61
N TRP A 19 15.22 3.19 -24.52
CA TRP A 19 13.89 3.54 -25.02
C TRP A 19 12.81 3.43 -23.96
N LEU A 20 12.91 2.46 -23.04
CA LEU A 20 12.04 2.37 -21.87
C LEU A 20 12.05 3.67 -21.05
N PHE A 21 13.24 4.15 -20.69
CA PHE A 21 13.37 5.41 -19.94
C PHE A 21 12.88 6.62 -20.72
N ALA A 22 13.08 6.66 -22.04
CA ALA A 22 12.60 7.76 -22.86
C ALA A 22 11.07 7.78 -22.96
N ILE A 23 10.45 6.66 -23.30
CA ILE A 23 9.00 6.54 -23.54
C ILE A 23 8.21 6.72 -22.26
N GLU A 24 8.68 6.19 -21.12
CA GLU A 24 7.99 6.36 -19.83
C GLU A 24 8.38 7.69 -19.14
N GLY A 25 9.62 8.16 -19.33
CA GLY A 25 10.14 9.36 -18.69
C GLY A 25 9.65 10.66 -19.31
N ILE A 26 9.58 10.77 -20.64
CA ILE A 26 9.16 12.02 -21.33
C ILE A 26 7.73 12.43 -20.93
N PRO A 27 6.70 11.54 -20.96
CA PRO A 27 5.37 11.89 -20.50
C PRO A 27 5.33 12.30 -19.03
N THR A 28 6.15 11.65 -18.19
CA THR A 28 6.25 11.97 -16.76
C THR A 28 6.85 13.37 -16.53
N VAL A 29 7.92 13.73 -17.26
CA VAL A 29 8.50 15.09 -17.22
C VAL A 29 7.49 16.12 -17.72
N PHE A 30 6.80 15.82 -18.82
CA PHE A 30 5.76 16.69 -19.36
C PHE A 30 4.62 16.92 -18.34
N LEU A 31 4.13 15.86 -17.68
CA LEU A 31 3.14 15.97 -16.61
C LEU A 31 3.69 16.73 -15.39
N GLY A 32 4.97 16.61 -15.06
CA GLY A 32 5.63 17.39 -14.01
C GLY A 32 5.63 18.88 -14.34
N ILE A 33 6.00 19.25 -15.56
CA ILE A 33 5.93 20.63 -16.07
C ILE A 33 4.48 21.12 -16.03
N LEU A 34 3.53 20.29 -16.51
CA LEU A 34 2.12 20.65 -16.51
C LEU A 34 1.60 20.88 -15.08
N THR A 35 2.01 20.04 -14.12
CA THR A 35 1.66 20.19 -12.70
C THR A 35 2.21 21.50 -12.14
N PHE A 36 3.44 21.89 -12.49
CA PHE A 36 4.02 23.17 -12.07
C PHE A 36 3.20 24.38 -12.53
N TYR A 37 2.57 24.31 -13.70
CA TYR A 37 1.74 25.41 -14.23
C TYR A 37 0.25 25.32 -13.87
N LEU A 38 -0.30 24.10 -13.73
CA LEU A 38 -1.72 23.88 -13.50
C LEU A 38 -2.09 23.75 -12.02
N LEU A 39 -1.18 23.33 -11.14
CA LEU A 39 -1.49 23.12 -9.73
C LEU A 39 -1.41 24.45 -8.96
N PRO A 40 -2.54 25.00 -8.46
CA PRO A 40 -2.56 26.25 -7.74
C PRO A 40 -1.98 26.09 -6.33
N ASP A 41 -1.16 27.04 -5.89
CA ASP A 41 -0.55 27.01 -4.54
C ASP A 41 -1.58 27.09 -3.40
N SER A 42 -2.77 27.61 -3.68
CA SER A 42 -3.83 27.78 -2.69
C SER A 42 -5.21 27.53 -3.29
N PRO A 43 -6.20 27.10 -2.47
CA PRO A 43 -7.59 26.94 -2.90
C PRO A 43 -8.17 28.17 -3.61
N GLU A 44 -7.72 29.36 -3.20
CA GLU A 44 -8.18 30.66 -3.72
C GLU A 44 -7.68 30.92 -5.15
N LYS A 45 -6.54 30.34 -5.53
CA LYS A 45 -5.98 30.43 -6.89
C LYS A 45 -6.54 29.35 -7.83
N ALA A 46 -7.37 28.44 -7.32
CA ALA A 46 -7.89 27.32 -8.10
C ALA A 46 -9.01 27.77 -9.05
N LYS A 47 -8.70 27.85 -10.35
CA LYS A 47 -9.62 28.32 -11.39
C LYS A 47 -10.82 27.40 -11.65
N TRP A 48 -10.78 26.15 -11.18
CA TRP A 48 -11.86 25.17 -11.35
C TRP A 48 -12.84 25.11 -10.18
N LEU A 49 -12.58 25.83 -9.08
CA LEU A 49 -13.47 25.85 -7.92
C LEU A 49 -14.45 27.03 -8.02
N THR A 50 -15.70 26.75 -7.70
CA THR A 50 -16.72 27.80 -7.53
C THR A 50 -16.42 28.62 -6.27
N PRO A 51 -16.84 29.90 -6.19
CA PRO A 51 -16.66 30.72 -5.00
C PRO A 51 -17.17 30.05 -3.72
N GLN A 52 -18.31 29.35 -3.78
CA GLN A 52 -18.83 28.61 -2.62
C GLN A 52 -17.90 27.48 -2.17
N GLN A 53 -17.32 26.73 -3.11
CA GLN A 53 -16.37 25.65 -2.81
C GLN A 53 -15.06 26.20 -2.22
N ILE A 54 -14.57 27.32 -2.73
CA ILE A 54 -13.38 27.99 -2.18
C ILE A 54 -13.63 28.37 -0.73
N SER A 55 -14.74 29.08 -0.44
CA SER A 55 -15.07 29.49 0.92
C SER A 55 -15.23 28.29 1.87
N ALA A 56 -15.91 27.23 1.43
CA ALA A 56 -16.05 26.01 2.22
C ALA A 56 -14.71 25.34 2.52
N LEU A 57 -13.81 25.26 1.53
CA LEU A 57 -12.49 24.64 1.67
C LEU A 57 -11.54 25.46 2.55
N VAL A 58 -11.51 26.78 2.37
CA VAL A 58 -10.71 27.70 3.20
C VAL A 58 -11.18 27.64 4.66
N ASN A 59 -12.49 27.63 4.90
CA ASN A 59 -13.03 27.51 6.24
C ASN A 59 -12.64 26.18 6.88
N LYS A 60 -12.74 25.07 6.15
CA LYS A 60 -12.34 23.75 6.64
C LYS A 60 -10.85 23.70 6.98
N LEU A 61 -9.98 24.20 6.10
CA LEU A 61 -8.54 24.26 6.34
C LEU A 61 -8.20 25.12 7.56
N ARG A 62 -8.89 26.25 7.76
CA ARG A 62 -8.73 27.08 8.96
C ARG A 62 -9.11 26.31 10.21
N THR A 63 -10.25 25.64 10.21
CA THR A 63 -10.70 24.81 11.35
C THR A 63 -9.73 23.66 11.64
N ASP A 64 -9.23 22.97 10.60
CA ASP A 64 -8.26 21.88 10.76
C ASP A 64 -6.94 22.39 11.34
N ASN A 65 -6.43 23.53 10.85
CA ASN A 65 -5.21 24.18 11.35
C ASN A 65 -5.36 24.66 12.81
N GLU A 66 -6.50 25.28 13.16
CA GLU A 66 -6.79 25.71 14.53
C GLU A 66 -6.90 24.51 15.48
N THR A 67 -7.55 23.44 15.03
CA THR A 67 -7.67 22.19 15.79
C THR A 67 -6.30 21.55 16.00
N ALA A 68 -5.47 21.47 14.95
CA ALA A 68 -4.10 20.95 15.04
C ALA A 68 -3.23 21.81 15.98
N ALA A 69 -3.32 23.14 15.89
CA ALA A 69 -2.58 24.06 16.76
C ALA A 69 -3.02 23.97 18.23
N ALA A 70 -4.32 23.83 18.49
CA ALA A 70 -4.85 23.65 19.85
C ALA A 70 -4.43 22.31 20.46
N LEU A 71 -4.39 21.25 19.66
CA LEU A 71 -3.91 19.93 20.08
C LEU A 71 -2.41 19.94 20.38
N ASN A 72 -1.60 20.59 19.54
CA ASN A 72 -0.15 20.73 19.77
C ASN A 72 0.17 21.59 21.01
N LYS A 73 -0.59 22.65 21.29
CA LYS A 73 -0.39 23.47 22.51
C LYS A 73 -0.72 22.72 23.81
N ASN A 74 -1.69 21.81 23.77
CA ASN A 74 -2.15 21.07 24.96
C ASN A 74 -1.49 19.70 25.14
N THR A 75 -0.72 19.21 24.16
CA THR A 75 -0.06 17.90 24.27
C THR A 75 1.38 17.98 23.79
N ASN A 76 2.31 18.22 24.73
CA ASN A 76 3.70 17.80 24.58
C ASN A 76 3.76 16.27 24.67
N SER A 77 3.24 15.57 23.66
CA SER A 77 3.45 14.14 23.52
C SER A 77 4.94 13.92 23.23
N SER A 78 5.70 13.67 24.31
CA SER A 78 7.10 13.30 24.23
C SER A 78 7.28 12.19 23.20
N PHE A 79 8.28 12.30 22.33
CA PHE A 79 8.59 11.29 21.30
C PHE A 79 8.54 9.86 21.86
N LEU A 80 9.09 9.67 23.07
CA LEU A 80 9.13 8.38 23.75
C LEU A 80 7.75 7.85 24.15
N SER A 81 6.79 8.72 24.49
CA SER A 81 5.43 8.30 24.83
C SER A 81 4.64 7.88 23.59
N VAL A 82 4.91 8.49 22.43
CA VAL A 82 4.29 8.12 21.15
C VAL A 82 4.75 6.72 20.73
N ILE A 83 6.06 6.46 20.70
CA ILE A 83 6.60 5.16 20.23
C ILE A 83 6.33 4.00 21.19
N LYS A 84 6.05 4.28 22.47
CA LYS A 84 5.61 3.26 23.44
C LYS A 84 4.11 2.94 23.37
N ASN A 85 3.36 3.60 22.49
CA ASN A 85 1.94 3.33 22.32
C ASN A 85 1.74 1.90 21.74
N PRO A 86 1.05 1.00 22.44
CA PRO A 86 0.87 -0.38 21.98
C PRO A 86 0.12 -0.47 20.65
N VAL A 87 -0.83 0.44 20.38
CA VAL A 87 -1.57 0.48 19.11
C VAL A 87 -0.64 0.87 17.97
N LEU A 88 0.26 1.84 18.17
CA LEU A 88 1.27 2.21 17.17
C LEU A 88 2.21 1.03 16.90
N LEU A 89 2.68 0.34 17.94
CA LEU A 89 3.56 -0.82 17.79
C LEU A 89 2.88 -1.95 17.00
N GLN A 90 1.60 -2.23 17.28
CA GLN A 90 0.82 -3.23 16.54
C GLN A 90 0.61 -2.85 15.08
N LEU A 91 0.21 -1.60 14.81
CA LEU A 91 0.07 -1.08 13.44
C LEU A 91 1.40 -1.15 12.68
N SER A 92 2.49 -0.67 13.30
CA SER A 92 3.83 -0.67 12.70
C SER A 92 4.32 -2.09 12.41
N PHE A 93 4.08 -3.03 13.32
CA PHE A 93 4.46 -4.42 13.14
C PHE A 93 3.63 -5.10 12.04
N ALA A 94 2.31 -4.90 12.01
CA ALA A 94 1.46 -5.41 10.94
C ALA A 94 1.90 -4.86 9.56
N TYR A 95 2.13 -3.55 9.47
CA TYR A 95 2.60 -2.93 8.23
C TYR A 95 3.97 -3.43 7.80
N MET A 96 4.89 -3.62 8.76
CA MET A 96 6.20 -4.20 8.48
C MET A 96 6.08 -5.60 7.86
N LEU A 97 5.21 -6.46 8.39
CA LEU A 97 4.98 -7.80 7.84
C LEU A 97 4.37 -7.74 6.43
N ILE A 98 3.38 -6.88 6.22
CA ILE A 98 2.72 -6.70 4.92
C ILE A 98 3.72 -6.18 3.88
N GLN A 99 4.50 -5.16 4.24
CA GLN A 99 5.48 -4.57 3.35
C GLN A 99 6.67 -5.50 3.10
N ALA A 100 7.02 -6.35 4.06
CA ALA A 100 8.00 -7.41 3.83
C ALA A 100 7.51 -8.39 2.75
N ALA A 101 6.26 -8.86 2.82
CA ALA A 101 5.66 -9.71 1.79
C ALA A 101 5.54 -8.99 0.43
N ALA A 102 5.11 -7.72 0.43
CA ALA A 102 4.97 -6.94 -0.80
C ALA A 102 6.33 -6.71 -1.49
N LEU A 103 7.35 -6.37 -0.71
CA LEU A 103 8.69 -6.10 -1.25
C LEU A 103 9.34 -7.37 -1.78
N ALA A 104 9.18 -8.50 -1.09
CA ALA A 104 9.59 -9.81 -1.57
C ALA A 104 8.97 -10.11 -2.95
N ALA A 105 7.65 -10.02 -3.04
CA ALA A 105 6.94 -10.28 -4.29
C ALA A 105 7.38 -9.33 -5.41
N ASN A 106 7.60 -8.03 -5.12
CA ASN A 106 8.09 -7.09 -6.13
C ASN A 106 9.41 -7.51 -6.79
N TYR A 107 10.32 -8.13 -6.04
CA TYR A 107 11.61 -8.58 -6.58
C TYR A 107 11.57 -9.99 -7.16
N TRP A 108 10.88 -10.91 -6.51
CA TRP A 108 10.95 -12.34 -6.84
C TRP A 108 9.84 -12.78 -7.79
N LEU A 109 8.65 -12.19 -7.72
CA LEU A 109 7.47 -12.68 -8.43
C LEU A 109 7.65 -12.74 -9.94
N PRO A 110 8.24 -11.75 -10.64
CA PRO A 110 8.47 -11.86 -12.09
C PRO A 110 9.34 -13.06 -12.47
N GLY A 111 10.43 -13.30 -11.73
CA GLY A 111 11.33 -14.43 -11.96
C GLY A 111 10.68 -15.77 -11.63
N LEU A 112 9.91 -15.83 -10.55
CA LEU A 112 9.16 -17.02 -10.16
C LEU A 112 8.06 -17.36 -11.17
N VAL A 113 7.36 -16.35 -11.71
CA VAL A 113 6.36 -16.52 -12.76
C VAL A 113 6.99 -16.98 -14.06
N LYS A 114 8.16 -16.43 -14.45
CA LYS A 114 8.94 -16.94 -15.59
C LYS A 114 9.29 -18.41 -15.42
N GLY A 115 9.59 -18.84 -14.20
CA GLY A 115 9.84 -20.25 -13.87
C GLY A 115 8.63 -21.18 -13.94
N PHE A 116 7.41 -20.69 -14.17
CA PHE A 116 6.22 -21.55 -14.29
C PHE A 116 6.13 -22.30 -15.61
N SER A 117 6.75 -21.80 -16.68
CA SER A 117 6.85 -22.47 -17.97
C SER A 117 8.16 -22.10 -18.66
N ALA A 118 8.82 -23.07 -19.29
CA ALA A 118 10.03 -22.81 -20.08
C ALA A 118 9.75 -21.94 -21.32
N ASP A 119 8.49 -21.90 -21.77
CA ASP A 119 8.08 -21.18 -22.98
C ASP A 119 7.73 -19.71 -22.75
N PHE A 120 7.71 -19.24 -21.49
CA PHE A 120 7.34 -17.86 -21.18
C PHE A 120 8.43 -16.87 -21.59
N THR A 121 8.08 -15.97 -22.50
CA THR A 121 8.88 -14.81 -22.86
C THR A 121 8.79 -13.72 -21.79
N ASP A 122 9.69 -12.73 -21.83
CA ASP A 122 9.62 -11.57 -20.93
C ASP A 122 8.35 -10.74 -21.16
N THR A 123 7.82 -10.74 -22.39
CA THR A 123 6.53 -10.15 -22.72
C THR A 123 5.37 -10.90 -22.05
N ASP A 124 5.37 -12.24 -22.06
CA ASP A 124 4.34 -13.05 -21.41
C ASP A 124 4.32 -12.82 -19.90
N VAL A 125 5.49 -12.81 -19.26
CA VAL A 125 5.62 -12.51 -17.83
C VAL A 125 5.06 -11.11 -17.53
N GLY A 126 5.38 -10.11 -18.37
CA GLY A 126 4.84 -8.76 -18.23
C GLY A 126 3.31 -8.71 -18.34
N LEU A 127 2.71 -9.46 -19.28
CA LEU A 127 1.26 -9.54 -19.45
C LEU A 127 0.60 -10.25 -18.26
N ILE A 128 1.14 -11.38 -17.81
CA ILE A 128 0.67 -12.13 -16.64
C ILE A 128 0.71 -11.24 -15.40
N MET A 129 1.82 -10.55 -15.17
CA MET A 129 2.00 -9.64 -14.04
C MET A 129 1.09 -8.42 -14.10
N SER A 130 0.54 -8.09 -15.27
CA SER A 130 -0.44 -7.00 -15.42
C SER A 130 -1.86 -7.40 -14.97
N ILE A 131 -2.18 -8.70 -15.00
CA ILE A 131 -3.52 -9.21 -14.67
C ILE A 131 -3.96 -8.78 -13.26
N PRO A 132 -3.14 -8.99 -12.19
CA PRO A 132 -3.57 -8.61 -10.84
C PRO A 132 -3.82 -7.10 -10.70
N PHE A 133 -3.05 -6.26 -11.39
CA PHE A 133 -3.25 -4.80 -11.38
C PHE A 133 -4.56 -4.38 -12.05
N ILE A 134 -4.97 -5.06 -13.13
CA ILE A 134 -6.26 -4.80 -13.80
C ILE A 134 -7.41 -5.09 -12.83
N PHE A 135 -7.39 -6.23 -12.14
CA PHE A 135 -8.42 -6.53 -11.14
C PHE A 135 -8.36 -5.56 -9.95
N ALA A 136 -7.15 -5.22 -9.50
CA ALA A 136 -6.96 -4.29 -8.40
C ALA A 136 -7.44 -2.87 -8.71
N MET A 137 -7.37 -2.43 -9.98
CA MET A 137 -7.90 -1.14 -10.44
C MET A 137 -9.37 -0.97 -10.05
N PHE A 138 -10.15 -2.05 -10.10
CA PHE A 138 -11.57 -2.03 -9.71
C PHE A 138 -11.77 -2.40 -8.24
N SER A 139 -11.04 -3.38 -7.72
CA SER A 139 -11.24 -3.87 -6.36
C SER A 139 -10.81 -2.84 -5.32
N MET A 140 -9.71 -2.12 -5.54
CA MET A 140 -9.15 -1.19 -4.55
C MET A 140 -10.10 -0.02 -4.25
N PRO A 141 -10.64 0.72 -5.25
CA PRO A 141 -11.61 1.79 -4.99
C PRO A 141 -12.90 1.26 -4.36
N TRP A 142 -13.41 0.12 -4.85
CA TRP A 142 -14.63 -0.48 -4.33
C TRP A 142 -14.47 -0.91 -2.87
N TRP A 143 -13.34 -1.54 -2.53
CA TRP A 143 -13.02 -2.00 -1.18
C TRP A 143 -12.81 -0.83 -0.21
N GLY A 144 -12.13 0.23 -0.67
CA GLY A 144 -11.98 1.48 0.09
C GLY A 144 -13.33 2.13 0.40
N TRP A 145 -14.18 2.28 -0.63
CA TRP A 145 -15.53 2.81 -0.44
C TRP A 145 -16.37 1.95 0.52
N HIS A 146 -16.28 0.63 0.40
CA HIS A 146 -16.99 -0.29 1.29
C HIS A 146 -16.50 -0.16 2.74
N SER A 147 -15.19 -0.05 2.94
CA SER A 147 -14.56 0.21 4.24
C SER A 147 -15.08 1.49 4.88
N ASP A 148 -15.17 2.58 4.11
CA ASP A 148 -15.67 3.86 4.61
C ASP A 148 -17.16 3.80 4.96
N LYS A 149 -17.97 3.07 4.17
CA LYS A 149 -19.40 2.90 4.44
C LYS A 149 -19.68 2.06 5.69
N LYS A 150 -18.90 1.01 5.92
CA LYS A 150 -19.07 0.10 7.06
C LYS A 150 -18.36 0.58 8.33
N ASN A 151 -17.35 1.44 8.16
CA ASN A 151 -16.47 1.90 9.22
C ASN A 151 -15.75 0.76 9.98
N GLU A 152 -15.58 -0.39 9.32
CA GLU A 152 -14.91 -1.58 9.86
C GLU A 152 -13.46 -1.66 9.34
N ARG A 153 -12.74 -0.54 9.42
CA ARG A 153 -11.43 -0.34 8.77
C ARG A 153 -10.41 -1.43 9.11
N LYS A 154 -10.45 -1.94 10.34
CA LYS A 154 -9.60 -3.04 10.82
C LYS A 154 -9.77 -4.31 9.98
N TRP A 155 -11.02 -4.73 9.77
CA TRP A 155 -11.33 -5.92 8.98
C TRP A 155 -11.10 -5.69 7.49
N HIS A 156 -11.34 -4.47 7.01
CA HIS A 156 -11.04 -4.09 5.64
C HIS A 156 -9.54 -4.01 5.34
N ALA A 157 -8.67 -3.86 6.35
CA ALA A 157 -7.22 -4.02 6.20
C ALA A 157 -6.79 -5.50 6.30
N ALA A 158 -7.42 -6.29 7.19
CA ALA A 158 -7.04 -7.68 7.43
C ALA A 158 -7.51 -8.64 6.33
N LEU A 159 -8.76 -8.55 5.87
CA LEU A 159 -9.33 -9.51 4.91
C LEU A 159 -8.62 -9.52 3.55
N PRO A 160 -8.21 -8.38 2.96
CA PRO A 160 -7.39 -8.41 1.75
C PRO A 160 -6.04 -9.11 1.96
N MET A 161 -5.44 -8.97 3.14
CA MET A 161 -4.18 -9.66 3.46
C MET A 161 -4.36 -11.15 3.65
N PHE A 162 -5.51 -11.57 4.19
CA PHE A 162 -5.88 -12.97 4.23
C PHE A 162 -6.02 -13.54 2.81
N LEU A 163 -6.69 -12.81 1.90
CA LEU A 163 -6.81 -13.18 0.50
C LEU A 163 -5.43 -13.29 -0.18
N ALA A 164 -4.54 -12.34 0.08
CA ALA A 164 -3.18 -12.38 -0.45
C ALA A 164 -2.39 -13.60 0.05
N GLY A 165 -2.47 -13.92 1.35
CA GLY A 165 -1.86 -15.12 1.93
C GLY A 165 -2.40 -16.42 1.31
N CYS A 166 -3.72 -16.50 1.09
CA CYS A 166 -4.32 -17.61 0.35
C CYS A 166 -3.83 -17.68 -1.11
N GLY A 167 -3.65 -16.53 -1.76
CA GLY A 167 -3.07 -16.44 -3.10
C GLY A 167 -1.66 -17.03 -3.16
N PHE A 168 -0.79 -16.65 -2.22
CA PHE A 168 0.56 -17.20 -2.12
C PHE A 168 0.57 -18.71 -1.84
N LEU A 169 -0.28 -19.21 -0.94
CA LEU A 169 -0.41 -20.66 -0.72
C LEU A 169 -0.90 -21.40 -1.98
N MET A 170 -1.84 -20.80 -2.71
CA MET A 170 -2.33 -21.36 -3.97
C MET A 170 -1.21 -21.48 -5.00
N ILE A 171 -0.34 -20.47 -5.09
CA ILE A 171 0.83 -20.49 -5.97
C ILE A 171 1.83 -21.58 -5.54
N ALA A 172 2.14 -21.65 -4.24
CA ALA A 172 3.11 -22.59 -3.68
C ALA A 172 2.70 -24.06 -3.82
N LEU A 173 1.45 -24.38 -3.50
CA LEU A 173 1.03 -25.76 -3.22
C LEU A 173 0.28 -26.41 -4.39
N VAL A 174 -0.24 -25.62 -5.32
CA VAL A 174 -1.09 -26.14 -6.39
C VAL A 174 -0.29 -26.33 -7.67
N PRO A 175 -0.35 -27.51 -8.32
CA PRO A 175 0.37 -27.76 -9.57
C PRO A 175 -0.31 -27.15 -10.81
N SER A 176 -1.62 -26.90 -10.75
CA SER A 176 -2.39 -26.33 -11.88
C SER A 176 -1.99 -24.88 -12.17
N MET A 177 -1.53 -24.61 -13.39
CA MET A 177 -1.16 -23.26 -13.87
C MET A 177 -2.31 -22.26 -13.69
N SER A 178 -3.54 -22.63 -14.06
CA SER A 178 -4.71 -21.76 -13.94
C SER A 178 -4.98 -21.33 -12.50
N LEU A 179 -4.74 -22.24 -11.54
CA LEU A 179 -4.87 -21.92 -10.12
C LEU A 179 -3.71 -21.06 -9.61
N ARG A 180 -2.48 -21.22 -10.11
CA ARG A 180 -1.38 -20.29 -9.82
C ARG A 180 -1.69 -18.87 -10.32
N MET A 181 -2.27 -18.74 -11.51
CA MET A 181 -2.70 -17.45 -12.07
C MET A 181 -3.82 -16.81 -11.23
N LEU A 182 -4.76 -17.62 -10.75
CA LEU A 182 -5.79 -17.16 -9.81
C LEU A 182 -5.15 -16.70 -8.49
N GLY A 183 -4.17 -17.43 -7.97
CA GLY A 183 -3.41 -17.07 -6.78
C GLY A 183 -2.66 -15.74 -6.94
N LEU A 184 -2.04 -15.48 -8.09
CA LEU A 184 -1.41 -14.19 -8.41
C LEU A 184 -2.42 -13.05 -8.38
N THR A 185 -3.63 -13.29 -8.91
CA THR A 185 -4.71 -12.31 -8.90
C THR A 185 -5.18 -12.01 -7.48
N PHE A 186 -5.36 -13.04 -6.64
CA PHE A 186 -5.70 -12.89 -5.23
C PHE A 186 -4.65 -12.11 -4.44
N TYR A 187 -3.37 -12.39 -4.69
CA TYR A 187 -2.27 -11.61 -4.15
C TYR A 187 -2.38 -10.12 -4.53
N GLY A 188 -2.45 -9.80 -5.84
CA GLY A 188 -2.46 -8.39 -6.28
C GLY A 188 -3.69 -7.62 -5.82
N VAL A 189 -4.88 -8.25 -5.88
CA VAL A 189 -6.12 -7.68 -5.33
C VAL A 189 -5.98 -7.43 -3.83
N GLY A 190 -5.45 -8.40 -3.08
CA GLY A 190 -5.24 -8.28 -1.65
C GLY A 190 -4.29 -7.14 -1.28
N ILE A 191 -3.10 -7.13 -1.90
CA ILE A 191 -2.03 -6.17 -1.58
C ILE A 191 -2.34 -4.74 -2.02
N LEU A 192 -3.21 -4.52 -2.99
CA LEU A 192 -3.61 -3.17 -3.39
C LEU A 192 -4.83 -2.69 -2.59
N SER A 193 -5.77 -3.58 -2.29
CA SER A 193 -7.01 -3.21 -1.59
C SER A 193 -6.82 -2.91 -0.10
N TYR A 194 -5.73 -3.35 0.54
CA TYR A 194 -5.50 -3.06 1.97
C TYR A 194 -5.03 -1.63 2.25
N TYR A 195 -4.37 -0.96 1.28
CA TYR A 195 -3.66 0.31 1.53
C TYR A 195 -4.58 1.39 2.10
N GLY A 196 -5.73 1.63 1.47
CA GLY A 196 -6.70 2.65 1.90
C GLY A 196 -7.20 2.40 3.33
N PRO A 197 -7.85 1.25 3.60
CA PRO A 197 -8.33 0.91 4.94
C PRO A 197 -7.24 0.93 6.01
N TYR A 198 -6.03 0.44 5.70
CA TYR A 198 -4.92 0.43 6.63
C TYR A 198 -4.47 1.86 6.99
N TRP A 199 -4.23 2.73 6.00
CA TRP A 199 -3.77 4.10 6.25
C TRP A 199 -4.84 5.00 6.89
N ALA A 200 -6.10 4.58 6.89
CA ALA A 200 -7.17 5.20 7.65
C ALA A 200 -7.14 4.86 9.16
N LEU A 201 -6.39 3.82 9.59
CA LEU A 201 -6.28 3.39 11.00
C LEU A 201 -5.37 4.28 11.85
N PRO A 202 -4.13 4.65 11.44
CA PRO A 202 -3.27 5.52 12.24
C PRO A 202 -3.94 6.84 12.62
N SER A 203 -4.59 7.51 11.67
CA SER A 203 -5.28 8.78 11.91
C SER A 203 -6.54 8.62 12.77
N ALA A 204 -7.17 7.44 12.76
CA ALA A 204 -8.36 7.15 13.58
C ALA A 204 -8.02 6.75 15.01
N LEU A 205 -6.87 6.08 15.23
CA LEU A 205 -6.55 5.44 16.50
C LEU A 205 -5.47 6.15 17.31
N LEU A 206 -4.65 7.00 16.68
CA LEU A 206 -3.53 7.69 17.31
C LEU A 206 -3.85 9.16 17.59
N SER A 207 -3.11 9.76 18.52
CA SER A 207 -3.32 11.18 18.84
C SER A 207 -2.90 12.07 17.67
N PRO A 208 -3.66 13.12 17.33
CA PRO A 208 -3.29 14.01 16.23
C PRO A 208 -1.91 14.69 16.43
N SER A 209 -1.56 15.03 17.68
CA SER A 209 -0.27 15.62 18.04
C SER A 209 0.94 14.68 17.87
N GLY A 210 0.72 13.36 17.89
CA GLY A 210 1.75 12.34 17.70
C GLY A 210 1.70 11.68 16.32
N LEU A 211 0.78 12.10 15.44
CA LEU A 211 0.48 11.37 14.20
C LEU A 211 1.64 11.40 13.20
N ALA A 212 2.31 12.56 13.04
CA ALA A 212 3.48 12.67 12.16
C ALA A 212 4.63 11.74 12.60
N ILE A 213 4.93 11.71 13.92
CA ILE A 213 5.92 10.79 14.50
C ILE A 213 5.50 9.34 14.26
N SER A 214 4.21 9.03 14.44
CA SER A 214 3.66 7.70 14.23
C SER A 214 3.81 7.21 12.79
N ILE A 215 3.49 8.06 11.80
CA ILE A 215 3.63 7.74 10.37
C ILE A 215 5.11 7.52 10.02
N ALA A 216 6.01 8.38 10.52
CA ALA A 216 7.44 8.22 10.32
C ALA A 216 7.97 6.90 10.93
N PHE A 217 7.48 6.54 12.12
CA PHE A 217 7.84 5.32 12.82
C PHE A 217 7.35 4.07 12.06
N ILE A 218 6.09 4.06 11.61
CA ILE A 218 5.51 2.96 10.80
C ILE A 218 6.36 2.72 9.54
N ASN A 219 6.72 3.78 8.81
CA ASN A 219 7.54 3.66 7.61
C ASN A 219 8.97 3.18 7.93
N SER A 220 9.56 3.66 9.02
CA SER A 220 10.88 3.19 9.49
C SER A 220 10.86 1.69 9.80
N CYS A 221 9.83 1.20 10.50
CA CYS A 221 9.65 -0.23 10.76
C CYS A 221 9.47 -1.03 9.46
N SER A 222 8.67 -0.52 8.51
CA SER A 222 8.52 -1.14 7.18
C SER A 222 9.85 -1.30 6.46
N SER A 223 10.69 -0.26 6.43
CA SER A 223 12.00 -0.32 5.78
C SER A 223 12.91 -1.37 6.43
N LEU A 224 12.86 -1.50 7.75
CA LEU A 224 13.57 -2.55 8.48
C LEU A 224 13.08 -3.95 8.09
N GLY A 225 11.77 -4.16 8.03
CA GLY A 225 11.18 -5.44 7.58
C GLY A 225 11.58 -5.79 6.14
N GLY A 226 11.54 -4.81 5.24
CA GLY A 226 11.96 -4.96 3.85
C GLY A 226 13.44 -5.33 3.69
N PHE A 227 14.31 -4.79 4.54
CA PHE A 227 15.72 -5.18 4.58
C PHE A 227 15.90 -6.63 5.07
N LEU A 228 15.24 -6.99 6.17
CA LEU A 228 15.36 -8.32 6.79
C LEU A 228 14.82 -9.43 5.88
N ILE A 229 13.69 -9.20 5.20
CA ILE A 229 13.07 -10.22 4.34
C ILE A 229 13.94 -10.52 3.12
N ASN A 230 14.50 -9.51 2.44
CA ASN A 230 15.32 -9.74 1.24
C ASN A 230 16.59 -10.54 1.57
N LYS A 231 17.23 -10.26 2.71
CA LYS A 231 18.37 -11.05 3.18
C LYS A 231 17.97 -12.50 3.48
N SER A 232 16.79 -12.69 4.08
CA SER A 232 16.30 -14.02 4.49
C SER A 232 15.83 -14.86 3.30
N LEU A 233 15.22 -14.24 2.28
CA LEU A 233 14.71 -14.94 1.12
C LEU A 233 15.81 -15.50 0.21
N GLY A 234 16.99 -14.90 0.17
CA GLY A 234 18.14 -15.52 -0.51
C GLY A 234 18.49 -16.89 0.10
N PHE A 235 18.50 -16.98 1.43
CA PHE A 235 18.68 -18.25 2.14
C PHE A 235 17.52 -19.22 1.87
N VAL A 236 16.28 -18.75 1.99
CA VAL A 236 15.09 -19.59 1.74
C VAL A 236 15.08 -20.12 0.30
N SER A 237 15.39 -19.28 -0.69
CA SER A 237 15.48 -19.67 -2.09
C SER A 237 16.50 -20.78 -2.31
N THR A 238 17.64 -20.73 -1.61
CA THR A 238 18.72 -21.71 -1.79
C THR A 238 18.36 -23.09 -1.21
N HIS A 239 17.62 -23.12 -0.10
CA HIS A 239 17.29 -24.37 0.61
C HIS A 239 15.91 -24.94 0.26
N TYR A 240 14.95 -24.10 -0.08
CA TYR A 240 13.54 -24.45 -0.25
C TYR A 240 12.94 -24.01 -1.60
N GLY A 241 13.73 -23.31 -2.43
CA GLY A 241 13.31 -22.86 -3.77
C GLY A 241 12.12 -21.89 -3.75
N ALA A 242 11.46 -21.76 -4.90
CA ALA A 242 10.30 -20.91 -5.12
C ALA A 242 9.16 -21.16 -4.12
N THR A 243 8.87 -22.44 -3.86
CA THR A 243 7.80 -22.84 -2.94
C THR A 243 8.05 -22.32 -1.53
N GLY A 244 9.30 -22.36 -1.05
CA GLY A 244 9.66 -21.81 0.27
C GLY A 244 9.42 -20.31 0.37
N ILE A 245 9.73 -19.56 -0.69
CA ILE A 245 9.51 -18.11 -0.74
C ILE A 245 8.02 -17.79 -0.60
N PHE A 246 7.18 -18.41 -1.42
CA PHE A 246 5.73 -18.22 -1.38
C PHE A 246 5.10 -18.62 -0.03
N ILE A 247 5.60 -19.68 0.61
CA ILE A 247 5.14 -20.07 1.95
C ILE A 247 5.51 -19.00 2.98
N VAL A 248 6.73 -18.43 2.93
CA VAL A 248 7.14 -17.34 3.81
C VAL A 248 6.25 -16.10 3.60
N GLU A 249 5.98 -15.73 2.36
CA GLU A 249 5.09 -14.61 2.04
C GLU A 249 3.67 -14.83 2.59
N ALA A 250 3.13 -16.04 2.43
CA ALA A 250 1.85 -16.41 3.03
C ALA A 250 1.86 -16.29 4.57
N ILE A 251 2.91 -16.77 5.23
CA ILE A 251 3.07 -16.66 6.69
C ILE A 251 3.08 -15.20 7.13
N LEU A 252 3.81 -14.33 6.43
CA LEU A 252 3.84 -12.90 6.73
C LEU A 252 2.46 -12.25 6.60
N CYS A 253 1.72 -12.58 5.54
CA CYS A 253 0.34 -12.13 5.36
C CYS A 253 -0.57 -12.59 6.52
N PHE A 254 -0.56 -13.88 6.86
CA PHE A 254 -1.40 -14.40 7.95
C PHE A 254 -0.98 -13.88 9.33
N ALA A 255 0.31 -13.66 9.57
CA ALA A 255 0.80 -13.03 10.79
C ALA A 255 0.29 -11.58 10.89
N ALA A 256 0.32 -10.81 9.80
CA ALA A 256 -0.26 -9.47 9.77
C ALA A 256 -1.77 -9.48 10.05
N VAL A 257 -2.50 -10.43 9.46
CA VAL A 257 -3.94 -10.65 9.73
C VAL A 257 -4.17 -10.92 11.21
N ALA A 258 -3.37 -11.81 11.83
CA ALA A 258 -3.48 -12.12 13.25
C ALA A 258 -3.23 -10.88 14.12
N VAL A 259 -2.19 -10.09 13.83
CA VAL A 259 -1.89 -8.84 14.56
C VAL A 259 -3.05 -7.85 14.45
N LEU A 260 -3.59 -7.64 13.24
CA LEU A 260 -4.72 -6.73 13.02
C LEU A 260 -6.00 -7.26 13.68
N ALA A 261 -6.27 -8.57 13.64
CA ALA A 261 -7.45 -9.16 14.26
C ALA A 261 -7.40 -9.03 15.79
N LEU A 262 -6.25 -9.33 16.40
CA LEU A 262 -6.01 -9.28 17.84
C LEU A 262 -5.88 -7.86 18.41
N MET A 263 -5.65 -6.86 17.55
CA MET A 263 -5.66 -5.46 17.95
C MET A 263 -7.01 -5.09 18.57
N LYS A 264 -6.99 -4.76 19.86
CA LYS A 264 -8.15 -4.29 20.60
C LYS A 264 -8.37 -2.82 20.28
N ILE A 265 -9.41 -2.53 19.50
CA ILE A 265 -9.88 -1.16 19.27
C ILE A 265 -10.92 -0.87 20.35
N ASP A 266 -10.64 0.06 21.25
CA ASP A 266 -11.65 0.57 22.19
C ASP A 266 -12.67 1.41 21.42
N VAL A 267 -13.74 0.76 20.97
CA VAL A 267 -14.87 1.32 20.20
C VAL A 267 -15.50 2.56 20.88
N LYS A 268 -15.29 2.72 22.20
CA LYS A 268 -15.77 3.88 22.97
C LYS A 268 -15.08 5.20 22.56
N LYS A 269 -13.82 5.17 22.11
CA LYS A 269 -13.11 6.36 21.60
C LYS A 269 -13.59 6.77 20.20
N GLU A 270 -13.89 5.79 19.35
CA GLU A 270 -14.32 5.99 17.96
C GLU A 270 -15.68 6.72 17.88
N LYS A 271 -16.66 6.29 18.69
CA LYS A 271 -17.93 7.02 18.83
C LYS A 271 -17.75 8.40 19.45
N SER A 272 -16.90 8.56 20.47
CA SER A 272 -16.69 9.88 21.09
C SER A 272 -16.00 10.90 20.19
N GLN A 273 -15.11 10.47 19.28
CA GLN A 273 -14.49 11.35 18.28
C GLN A 273 -15.43 11.64 17.11
N GLN A 274 -16.21 10.67 16.62
CA GLN A 274 -17.23 10.91 15.59
C GLN A 274 -18.36 11.83 16.07
N THR A 275 -18.88 11.62 17.29
CA THR A 275 -19.93 12.49 17.84
C THR A 275 -19.43 13.91 18.06
N ASN A 276 -18.16 14.11 18.41
CA ASN A 276 -17.57 15.45 18.56
C ASN A 276 -17.29 16.17 17.22
N VAL A 277 -17.14 15.42 16.11
CA VAL A 277 -17.03 16.01 14.77
C VAL A 277 -18.42 16.36 14.23
N VAL A 278 -19.43 15.51 14.45
CA VAL A 278 -20.81 15.74 13.98
C VAL A 278 -21.58 16.75 14.84
N SER A 279 -21.25 16.91 16.13
CA SER A 279 -21.86 17.96 16.98
C SER A 279 -21.27 19.35 16.77
N ARG A 280 -20.19 19.47 15.97
CA ARG A 280 -19.52 20.73 15.64
C ARG A 280 -19.70 21.16 14.18
N THR A 281 -20.41 20.37 13.38
CA THR A 281 -20.95 20.75 12.06
C THR A 281 -22.39 21.22 12.21
#